data_AF-W4B2F7-F1
#
_entry.id   AF-W4B2F7-F1
#
_cell.length_a   1.000
_cell.length_b   1.000
_cell.length_c   1.000
_cell.angle_alpha   90.00
_cell.angle_beta   90.00
_cell.angle_gamma   90.00
#
_symmetry.space_group_name_H-M   'P 1'
#
loop_
_entity.id
_entity.type
_entity.pdbx_description
1 polymer ?
#
loop_
_entity_poly.entity_id
_entity_poly.type
_entity_poly.pdbx_seq_one_letter_code
_entity_poly.pdbx_strand_id
1 'polypeptide(L)'
;MLDIIKKASLSAVGSTNPMAVLYGTVTSVHPLEVNVDQRFSLTEDFLVIGESMTEYKLNIGGEEYYIRRGLETGDTVLLIRYQGGQTYLVLDRLVKPS
;
A
#
# COMPACT_ATOMS: atom_id res chain seq x y z
N MET A 1 -21.75 -8.28 32.57
CA MET A 1 -22.78 -7.96 31.56
C MET A 1 -22.43 -6.71 30.76
N LEU A 2 -22.01 -5.62 31.42
CA LEU A 2 -21.57 -4.39 30.73
C LEU A 2 -20.43 -4.63 29.70
N ASP A 3 -19.47 -5.50 30.03
CA ASP A 3 -18.35 -5.82 29.12
C ASP A 3 -18.76 -6.53 27.84
N ILE A 4 -19.82 -7.35 27.89
CA ILE A 4 -20.35 -8.06 26.71
C ILE A 4 -21.05 -7.06 25.79
N ILE A 5 -21.81 -6.12 26.35
CA ILE A 5 -22.48 -5.04 25.61
C ILE A 5 -21.43 -4.10 24.99
N LYS A 6 -20.40 -3.73 25.75
CA LYS A 6 -19.28 -2.90 25.27
C LYS A 6 -18.49 -3.58 24.15
N LYS A 7 -18.21 -4.89 24.30
CA LYS A 7 -17.53 -5.71 23.28
C LYS A 7 -18.37 -5.85 22.02
N ALA A 8 -19.67 -6.13 22.13
CA ALA A 8 -20.58 -6.21 20.99
C ALA A 8 -20.70 -4.86 20.26
N SER A 9 -20.73 -3.76 21.00
CA SER A 9 -20.76 -2.40 20.44
C SER A 9 -19.46 -2.06 19.71
N LEU A 10 -18.30 -2.40 20.29
CA LEU A 10 -16.99 -2.24 19.63
C LEU A 10 -16.86 -3.11 18.37
N SER A 11 -17.39 -4.33 18.38
CA SER A 11 -17.43 -5.21 17.20
C SER A 11 -18.33 -4.66 16.10
N ALA A 12 -19.48 -4.06 16.43
CA ALA A 12 -20.35 -3.41 15.45
C ALA A 12 -19.69 -2.17 14.81
N VAL A 13 -19.01 -1.35 15.62
CA VAL A 13 -18.28 -0.16 15.15
C VAL A 13 -17.05 -0.55 14.34
N GLY A 14 -16.33 -1.60 14.73
CA GLY A 14 -15.19 -2.15 13.98
C GLY A 14 -15.58 -2.71 12.60
N SER A 15 -16.83 -3.16 12.45
CA SER A 15 -17.43 -3.55 11.17
C SER A 15 -17.77 -2.34 10.29
N THR A 16 -17.70 -1.12 10.82
CA THR A 16 -18.01 0.13 10.11
C THR A 16 -16.76 0.77 9.47
N ASN A 17 -15.54 0.34 9.84
CA ASN A 17 -14.27 0.73 9.21
C ASN A 17 -13.75 -0.42 8.33
N PRO A 18 -14.26 -0.59 7.10
CA PRO A 18 -14.01 -1.76 6.26
C PRO A 18 -12.58 -1.85 5.72
N MET A 19 -11.77 -0.80 5.94
CA MET A 19 -10.42 -0.67 5.39
C MET A 19 -9.54 0.11 6.37
N ALA A 20 -8.33 -0.40 6.62
CA ALA A 20 -7.33 0.29 7.44
C ALA A 20 -6.27 0.93 6.54
N VAL A 21 -5.99 2.20 6.77
CA VAL A 21 -4.91 2.93 6.10
C VAL A 21 -3.62 2.69 6.86
N LEU A 22 -2.57 2.30 6.15
CA LEU A 22 -1.26 1.95 6.67
C LEU A 22 -0.18 2.68 5.86
N TYR A 23 0.99 2.88 6.47
CA TYR A 23 2.15 3.43 5.79
C TYR A 23 3.24 2.35 5.71
N GLY A 24 3.87 2.27 4.55
CA GLY A 24 4.97 1.34 4.33
C GLY A 24 6.14 2.00 3.61
N THR A 25 7.31 1.40 3.74
CA THR A 25 8.52 1.78 3.01
C THR A 25 8.92 0.65 2.09
N VAL A 26 9.22 0.94 0.84
CA VAL A 26 9.69 -0.05 -0.14
C VAL A 26 11.11 -0.48 0.23
N THR A 27 11.31 -1.76 0.52
CA THR A 27 12.63 -2.32 0.87
C THR A 27 13.32 -2.88 -0.37
N SER A 28 12.57 -3.52 -1.27
CA SER A 28 13.05 -4.10 -2.52
C SER A 28 12.01 -3.93 -3.61
N VAL A 29 12.45 -3.81 -4.87
CA VAL A 29 11.60 -3.64 -6.06
C VAL A 29 11.48 -4.89 -6.93
N HIS A 30 12.46 -5.80 -6.88
CA HIS A 30 12.44 -7.05 -7.66
C HIS A 30 13.08 -8.20 -6.85
N PRO A 31 12.29 -9.04 -6.14
CA PRO A 31 10.82 -8.97 -5.98
C PRO A 31 10.38 -7.78 -5.12
N LEU A 32 9.14 -7.32 -5.29
CA LEU A 32 8.62 -6.18 -4.54
C LEU A 32 8.41 -6.57 -3.07
N GLU A 33 8.99 -5.77 -2.16
CA GLU A 33 8.83 -5.95 -0.72
C GLU A 33 8.58 -4.60 -0.05
N VAL A 34 7.52 -4.53 0.75
CA VAL A 34 7.12 -3.31 1.48
C VAL A 34 7.10 -3.58 2.97
N ASN A 35 7.87 -2.82 3.73
CA ASN A 35 7.88 -2.89 5.18
C ASN A 35 6.82 -1.96 5.77
N VAL A 36 5.90 -2.50 6.58
CA VAL A 36 4.80 -1.73 7.18
C VAL A 36 5.12 -1.43 8.65
N ASP A 37 5.09 -0.14 9.00
CA ASP A 37 5.29 0.37 10.37
C ASP A 37 6.48 -0.22 11.14
N GLN A 38 7.56 -0.67 10.46
CA GLN A 38 8.72 -1.34 11.06
C GLN A 38 8.39 -2.64 11.82
N ARG A 39 7.19 -3.23 11.59
CA ARG A 39 6.74 -4.41 12.31
C ARG A 39 6.84 -5.69 11.50
N PHE A 40 6.54 -5.61 10.20
CA PHE A 40 6.56 -6.76 9.30
C PHE A 40 6.73 -6.32 7.85
N SER A 41 7.22 -7.23 7.01
CA SER A 41 7.33 -7.04 5.57
C SER A 41 6.23 -7.78 4.82
N LEU A 42 5.74 -7.16 3.75
CA LEU A 42 4.81 -7.73 2.78
C LEU A 42 5.56 -8.06 1.50
N THR A 43 5.44 -9.30 1.03
CA THR A 43 5.92 -9.74 -0.28
C THR A 43 4.92 -9.40 -1.37
N GLU A 44 5.39 -9.41 -2.61
CA GLU A 44 4.61 -9.11 -3.83
C GLU A 44 3.25 -9.84 -3.90
N ASP A 45 3.18 -11.10 -3.44
CA ASP A 45 1.95 -11.91 -3.44
C ASP A 45 0.78 -11.29 -2.65
N PHE A 46 1.08 -10.46 -1.66
CA PHE A 46 0.08 -9.81 -0.79
C PHE A 46 -0.26 -8.39 -1.25
N LEU A 47 0.47 -7.86 -2.23
CA LEU A 47 0.38 -6.48 -2.68
C LEU A 47 -0.43 -6.40 -3.98
N VAL A 48 -1.42 -5.51 -3.98
CA VAL A 48 -2.11 -5.10 -5.20
C VAL A 48 -1.61 -3.70 -5.53
N ILE A 49 -1.03 -3.55 -6.72
CA ILE A 49 -0.40 -2.30 -7.15
C ILE A 49 -1.29 -1.67 -8.24
N GLY A 50 -1.57 -0.38 -8.11
CA GLY A 50 -2.23 0.37 -9.16
C GLY A 50 -1.31 0.62 -10.35
N GLU A 51 -1.87 0.70 -11.56
CA GLU A 51 -1.11 1.03 -12.78
C GLU A 51 -0.33 2.34 -12.61
N SER A 52 -0.83 3.30 -11.83
CA SER A 52 -0.15 4.56 -11.54
C SER A 52 1.25 4.40 -10.94
N MET A 53 1.55 3.26 -10.31
CA MET A 53 2.82 3.04 -9.60
C MET A 53 3.84 2.25 -10.43
N THR A 54 3.49 1.85 -11.65
CA THR A 54 4.40 1.17 -12.57
C THR A 54 5.14 2.18 -13.46
N GLU A 55 6.34 1.80 -13.88
CA GLU A 55 7.13 2.59 -14.81
C GLU A 55 6.43 2.73 -16.16
N TYR A 56 6.35 3.96 -16.68
CA TYR A 56 5.77 4.24 -17.99
C TYR A 56 6.79 4.97 -18.86
N LYS A 57 7.25 4.28 -19.92
CA LYS A 57 8.17 4.78 -20.94
C LYS A 57 7.45 4.93 -22.26
N LEU A 58 7.75 6.01 -22.97
CA LEU A 58 7.22 6.27 -24.31
C LEU A 58 8.38 6.36 -25.30
N ASN A 59 8.28 5.65 -26.41
CA ASN A 59 9.22 5.79 -27.53
C ASN A 59 8.65 6.80 -28.53
N ILE A 60 9.27 7.97 -28.65
CA ILE A 60 8.91 8.97 -29.67
C ILE A 60 10.11 9.14 -30.59
N GLY A 61 9.96 8.75 -31.86
CA GLY A 61 10.97 9.01 -32.89
C GLY A 61 12.29 8.25 -32.69
N GLY A 62 12.29 7.15 -31.95
CA GLY A 62 13.49 6.37 -31.64
C GLY A 62 14.16 6.74 -30.31
N GLU A 63 13.68 7.77 -29.62
CA GLU A 63 14.15 8.13 -28.28
C GLU A 63 13.15 7.73 -27.19
N GLU A 64 13.69 7.25 -26.06
CA GLU A 64 12.90 6.82 -24.91
C GLU A 64 12.70 7.98 -23.91
N TYR A 65 11.44 8.27 -23.61
CA TYR A 65 11.03 9.29 -22.65
C TYR A 65 10.42 8.62 -21.42
N TYR A 66 10.97 8.95 -20.24
CA TYR A 66 10.43 8.51 -18.95
C TYR A 66 9.33 9.47 -18.52
N ILE A 67 8.07 9.07 -18.73
CA ILE A 67 6.92 9.88 -18.32
C ILE A 67 6.65 9.68 -16.83
N ARG A 68 6.83 8.44 -16.34
CA ARG A 68 6.58 8.09 -14.95
C ARG A 68 7.59 7.06 -14.48
N ARG A 69 8.26 7.38 -13.37
CA ARG A 69 9.09 6.42 -12.64
C ARG A 69 8.23 5.45 -11.86
N GLY A 70 8.68 4.19 -11.76
CA GLY A 70 8.07 3.21 -10.87
C GLY A 70 8.34 3.51 -9.38
N LEU A 71 8.00 2.54 -8.54
CA LEU A 71 8.46 2.50 -7.15
C LEU A 71 9.97 2.25 -7.11
N GLU A 72 10.64 2.89 -6.16
CA GLU A 72 12.07 2.71 -5.88
C GLU A 72 12.28 2.34 -4.40
N THR A 73 13.40 1.67 -4.09
CA THR A 73 13.76 1.39 -2.69
C THR A 73 13.87 2.68 -1.89
N GLY A 74 13.21 2.72 -0.73
CA GLY A 74 13.13 3.88 0.15
C GLY A 74 11.88 4.74 -0.06
N ASP A 75 11.10 4.52 -1.12
CA ASP A 75 9.83 5.21 -1.29
C ASP A 75 8.84 4.87 -0.17
N THR A 76 8.17 5.90 0.36
CA THR A 76 7.07 5.72 1.31
C THR A 76 5.76 5.59 0.56
N VAL A 77 5.01 4.53 0.82
CA VAL A 77 3.75 4.21 0.15
C VAL A 77 2.58 4.19 1.13
N LEU A 78 1.42 4.62 0.65
CA LEU A 78 0.15 4.52 1.32
C LEU A 78 -0.51 3.18 0.97
N LEU A 79 -0.85 2.42 1.99
CA LEU A 79 -1.43 1.09 1.87
C LEU A 79 -2.85 1.09 2.43
N ILE A 80 -3.74 0.36 1.77
CA ILE A 80 -5.07 0.06 2.27
C ILE A 80 -5.19 -1.44 2.47
N ARG A 81 -5.46 -1.85 3.71
CA ARG A 81 -5.74 -3.24 4.06
C ARG A 81 -7.23 -3.54 3.95
N TYR A 82 -7.61 -4.52 3.14
CA TYR A 82 -8.98 -5.03 3.06
C TYR A 82 -9.34 -5.88 4.28
N GLN A 83 -10.57 -5.77 4.79
CA GLN A 83 -11.07 -6.67 5.83
C GLN A 83 -11.33 -8.08 5.29
N GLY A 84 -10.94 -9.10 6.07
CA GLY A 84 -11.16 -10.52 5.75
C GLY A 84 -10.02 -11.19 4.99
N GLY A 85 -8.95 -10.46 4.61
CA GLY A 85 -7.80 -10.99 3.89
C GLY A 85 -6.44 -10.48 4.35
N GLN A 86 -5.39 -10.99 3.72
CA GLN A 86 -4.00 -10.52 3.83
C GLN A 86 -3.60 -9.65 2.63
N THR A 87 -4.57 -9.11 1.90
CA THR A 87 -4.32 -8.29 0.71
C THR A 87 -4.23 -6.82 1.07
N TYR A 88 -3.22 -6.15 0.54
CA TYR A 88 -2.94 -4.74 0.73
C TYR A 88 -2.89 -4.03 -0.62
N LEU A 89 -3.75 -3.03 -0.81
CA LEU A 89 -3.73 -2.17 -1.98
C LEU A 89 -2.74 -1.03 -1.76
N VAL A 90 -1.73 -0.90 -2.61
CA VAL A 90 -0.87 0.27 -2.69
C VAL A 90 -1.66 1.36 -3.41
N LEU A 91 -2.07 2.40 -2.68
CA LEU A 91 -2.91 3.47 -3.24
C LEU A 91 -2.07 4.55 -3.94
N ASP A 92 -1.04 5.05 -3.26
CA ASP A 92 -0.15 6.07 -3.83
C ASP A 92 1.21 6.11 -3.12
N ARG A 93 2.20 6.73 -3.75
CA ARG A 93 3.47 7.08 -3.14
C ARG A 93 3.37 8.46 -2.49
N LEU A 94 3.78 8.55 -1.23
CA LEU A 94 3.82 9.81 -0.50
C LEU A 94 5.09 10.58 -0.85
N VAL A 95 4.91 11.82 -1.30
CA VAL A 95 5.99 12.77 -1.53
C VAL A 95 5.93 13.87 -0.47
N LYS A 96 7.09 14.28 0.05
CA LYS A 96 7.13 15.39 1.00
C LYS A 96 6.80 16.70 0.27
N PRO A 97 5.94 17.56 0.82
CA PRO A 97 5.73 18.89 0.26
C PRO A 97 7.06 19.66 0.29
N SER A 98 7.37 20.32 -0.83
CA SER A 98 8.57 21.15 -1.03
C SER A 98 8.46 22.50 -0.33
#